data_AF-A0A7V9JR15-F1
#
_entry.id   AF-A0A7V9JR15-F1
#
_cell.length_a   1.000
_cell.length_b   1.000
_cell.length_c   1.000
_cell.angle_alpha   90.00
_cell.angle_beta   90.00
_cell.angle_gamma   90.00
#
_symmetry.space_group_name_H-M   'P 1'
#
loop_
_entity.id
_entity.type
_entity.pdbx_description
1 polymer ?
#
loop_
_entity_poly.entity_id
_entity_poly.type
_entity_poly.pdbx_seq_one_letter_code
_entity_poly.pdbx_strand_id
1 'polypeptide(L)'
;MALATDFNPGSSFCVSLPLVCALACTQLGLAPAEALTACTLNAAHVLGRAHRAGRIVPGFDADLVLLDAPDWRYLAYHLGGELVTTVVKGGEIAWRR
;
A
#
# COMPACT_ATOMS: atom_id res chain seq x y z
N MET A 1 -12.26 5.87 5.17
CA MET A 1 -12.23 4.48 4.63
C MET A 1 -10.77 4.02 4.58
N ALA A 2 -10.46 2.82 5.05
CA ALA A 2 -9.14 2.20 4.94
C ALA A 2 -9.27 0.82 4.28
N LEU A 3 -8.18 0.32 3.68
CA LEU A 3 -8.12 -1.00 3.07
C LEU A 3 -7.05 -1.84 3.78
N ALA A 4 -7.30 -3.13 3.89
CA ALA A 4 -6.39 -4.12 4.45
C ALA A 4 -6.58 -5.46 3.71
N THR A 5 -5.61 -6.36 3.84
CA THR A 5 -5.73 -7.72 3.30
C THR A 5 -6.75 -8.58 4.03
N ASP A 6 -7.09 -8.22 5.26
CA ASP A 6 -7.84 -9.08 6.17
C ASP A 6 -7.20 -10.48 6.29
N PHE A 7 -5.85 -10.56 6.23
CA PHE A 7 -5.16 -11.84 6.10
C PHE A 7 -5.53 -12.83 7.21
N ASN A 8 -6.28 -13.87 6.84
CA ASN A 8 -6.76 -14.91 7.73
C ASN A 8 -7.09 -16.21 6.96
N PRO A 9 -7.02 -17.39 7.58
CA PRO A 9 -7.22 -18.66 6.89
C PRO A 9 -8.68 -18.97 6.52
N GLY A 10 -9.66 -18.26 7.08
CA GLY A 10 -11.09 -18.56 6.93
C GLY A 10 -11.75 -17.86 5.74
N SER A 11 -11.56 -16.55 5.62
CA SER A 11 -12.28 -15.72 4.65
C SER A 11 -11.38 -14.95 3.68
N SER A 12 -10.12 -14.70 4.03
CA SER A 12 -9.20 -13.94 3.20
C SER A 12 -7.76 -14.43 3.33
N PHE A 13 -7.45 -15.53 2.63
CA PHE A 13 -6.08 -16.05 2.52
C PHE A 13 -5.25 -15.23 1.51
N CYS A 14 -5.23 -13.91 1.68
CA CYS A 14 -4.54 -12.95 0.83
C CYS A 14 -3.43 -12.25 1.61
N VAL A 15 -2.19 -12.34 1.13
CA VAL A 15 -1.04 -11.64 1.72
C VAL A 15 -0.63 -10.38 0.94
N SER A 16 -1.31 -10.10 -0.17
CA SER A 16 -0.90 -9.05 -1.12
C SER A 16 -1.79 -7.82 -1.00
N LEU A 17 -1.24 -6.75 -0.42
CA LEU A 17 -1.92 -5.45 -0.38
C LEU A 17 -2.09 -4.82 -1.78
N PRO A 18 -1.15 -4.95 -2.75
CA PRO A 18 -1.38 -4.53 -4.13
C PRO A 18 -2.59 -5.22 -4.78
N LEU A 19 -2.80 -6.52 -4.51
CA LEU A 19 -3.99 -7.23 -4.99
C LEU A 19 -5.27 -6.64 -4.38
N VAL A 20 -5.27 -6.28 -3.10
CA VAL A 20 -6.40 -5.59 -2.45
C VAL A 20 -6.68 -4.24 -3.12
N CYS A 21 -5.66 -3.46 -3.45
CA CYS A 21 -5.84 -2.20 -4.19
C CYS A 21 -6.53 -2.45 -5.54
N ALA A 22 -6.08 -3.45 -6.30
CA ALA A 22 -6.68 -3.78 -7.58
C ALA A 22 -8.13 -4.26 -7.46
N LEU A 23 -8.44 -5.08 -6.45
CA LEU A 23 -9.81 -5.51 -6.15
C LEU A 23 -10.70 -4.35 -5.70
N ALA A 24 -10.18 -3.42 -4.90
CA ALA A 24 -10.95 -2.25 -4.49
C ALA A 24 -11.31 -1.35 -5.68
N CYS A 25 -10.40 -1.16 -6.64
CA CYS A 25 -10.71 -0.41 -7.85
C CYS A 25 -11.70 -1.16 -8.76
N THR A 26 -11.48 -2.46 -8.98
CA THR A 26 -12.26 -3.23 -9.96
C THR A 26 -13.62 -3.70 -9.44
N GLN A 27 -13.72 -4.03 -8.15
CA GLN A 27 -14.93 -4.62 -7.55
C GLN A 27 -15.73 -3.63 -6.72
N LEU A 28 -15.07 -2.63 -6.11
CA LEU A 28 -15.72 -1.65 -5.24
C LEU A 28 -15.81 -0.25 -5.89
N GLY A 29 -15.28 -0.09 -7.11
CA GLY A 29 -15.39 1.14 -7.89
C GLY A 29 -14.55 2.32 -7.37
N LEU A 30 -13.55 2.06 -6.51
CA LEU A 30 -12.66 3.12 -6.02
C LEU A 30 -11.77 3.64 -7.14
N ALA A 31 -11.52 4.94 -7.15
CA ALA A 31 -10.43 5.50 -7.95
C ALA A 31 -9.06 5.01 -7.41
N PRO A 32 -8.04 4.83 -8.26
CA PRO A 32 -6.70 4.43 -7.80
C PRO A 32 -6.14 5.30 -6.67
N ALA A 33 -6.42 6.60 -6.69
CA ALA A 33 -5.98 7.54 -5.66
C ALA A 33 -6.66 7.28 -4.31
N GLU A 34 -7.94 6.88 -4.33
CA GLU A 34 -8.69 6.51 -3.13
C GLU A 34 -8.15 5.21 -2.54
N ALA A 35 -7.89 4.20 -3.37
CA ALA A 35 -7.28 2.94 -2.94
C ALA A 35 -5.89 3.16 -2.32
N LEU A 36 -5.03 3.96 -2.97
CA LEU A 36 -3.71 4.31 -2.43
C LEU A 36 -3.82 5.05 -1.09
N THR A 37 -4.72 6.03 -0.99
CA THR A 37 -4.96 6.78 0.25
C THR A 37 -5.50 5.87 1.36
N ALA A 38 -6.38 4.93 1.02
CA ALA A 38 -6.96 3.96 1.94
C ALA A 38 -5.89 3.02 2.53
N CYS A 39 -4.87 2.65 1.74
CA CYS A 39 -3.76 1.79 2.17
C CYS A 39 -2.60 2.55 2.85
N THR A 40 -2.57 3.89 2.78
CA THR A 40 -1.47 4.71 3.32
C THR A 40 -1.96 5.61 4.44
N LEU A 41 -2.39 6.83 4.12
CA LEU A 41 -2.81 7.85 5.08
C LEU A 41 -3.94 7.37 5.99
N ASN A 42 -4.99 6.78 5.43
CA ASN A 42 -6.16 6.38 6.23
C ASN A 42 -5.84 5.17 7.10
N ALA A 43 -5.08 4.20 6.58
CA ALA A 43 -4.59 3.07 7.38
C ALA A 43 -3.71 3.55 8.55
N ALA A 44 -2.82 4.53 8.31
CA ALA A 44 -2.02 5.13 9.39
C ALA A 44 -2.91 5.83 10.43
N HIS A 45 -4.02 6.45 10.03
CA HIS A 45 -4.97 7.05 10.96
C HIS A 45 -5.69 6.01 11.81
N VAL A 46 -6.18 4.92 11.19
CA VAL A 46 -6.83 3.80 11.89
C VAL A 46 -5.88 3.18 12.94
N LEU A 47 -4.58 3.14 12.64
CA LEU A 47 -3.55 2.59 13.54
C LEU A 47 -3.00 3.60 14.56
N GLY A 48 -3.51 4.84 14.61
CA GLY A 48 -2.99 5.88 15.52
C GLY A 48 -1.60 6.41 15.17
N ARG A 49 -1.14 6.21 13.93
CA ARG A 49 0.22 6.53 13.45
C ARG A 49 0.27 7.66 12.42
N ALA A 50 -0.86 8.29 12.10
CA ALA A 50 -0.94 9.36 11.08
C ALA A 50 -0.06 10.59 11.37
N HIS A 51 0.46 10.75 12.59
CA HIS A 51 1.40 11.80 12.96
C HIS A 51 2.84 11.55 12.47
N ARG A 52 3.15 10.32 12.03
CA ARG A 52 4.51 9.92 11.61
C ARG A 52 4.58 8.97 10.42
N ALA A 53 3.47 8.40 9.97
CA ALA A 53 3.42 7.41 8.87
C ALA A 53 2.29 7.67 7.87
N GLY A 54 2.39 7.03 6.71
CA GLY A 54 1.36 7.06 5.65
C GLY A 54 1.46 8.27 4.70
N ARG A 55 2.50 9.11 4.82
CA ARG A 55 2.75 10.28 3.98
C ARG A 55 4.24 10.47 3.76
N ILE A 56 4.61 11.03 2.60
CA ILE A 56 5.99 11.42 2.29
C ILE A 56 6.11 12.93 2.51
N VAL A 57 6.46 13.33 3.74
CA VAL A 57 6.55 14.73 4.17
C VAL A 57 7.71 14.86 5.18
N PRO A 58 8.45 15.97 5.22
CA PRO A 58 9.48 16.19 6.25
C PRO A 58 8.94 15.99 7.68
N GLY A 59 9.73 15.32 8.52
CA GLY A 59 9.37 14.99 9.91
C GLY A 59 8.62 13.67 10.10
N PHE A 60 8.27 12.95 9.02
CA PHE A 60 7.69 11.60 9.08
C PHE A 60 8.77 10.53 9.00
N ASP A 61 8.45 9.31 9.44
CA ASP A 61 9.31 8.14 9.30
C ASP A 61 9.64 7.93 7.80
N ALA A 62 10.91 7.68 7.47
CA ALA A 62 11.35 7.39 6.11
C ALA A 62 11.00 5.95 5.70
N ASP A 63 9.70 5.66 5.66
CA ASP A 63 9.10 4.39 5.25
C ASP A 63 8.60 4.51 3.80
N LEU A 64 9.27 3.85 2.86
CA LEU A 64 9.03 4.01 1.44
C LEU A 64 8.99 2.66 0.72
N VAL A 65 8.22 2.61 -0.35
CA VAL A 65 8.18 1.47 -1.28
C VAL A 65 8.51 2.01 -2.67
N LEU A 66 9.54 1.45 -3.30
CA LEU A 66 9.91 1.77 -4.67
C LEU A 66 9.25 0.75 -5.59
N LEU A 67 8.56 1.26 -6.61
CA LEU A 67 7.88 0.47 -7.63
C LEU A 67 8.69 0.50 -8.92
N ASP A 68 8.90 -0.66 -9.54
CA ASP A 68 9.36 -0.75 -10.93
C ASP A 68 8.14 -0.70 -11.86
N ALA A 69 7.67 0.52 -12.05
CA ALA A 69 6.55 0.83 -12.92
C ALA A 69 6.69 2.25 -13.46
N PRO A 70 6.17 2.52 -14.67
CA PRO A 70 6.18 3.88 -15.24
C PRO A 70 5.26 4.84 -14.49
N ASP A 71 4.32 4.34 -13.69
CA ASP A 71 3.35 5.16 -12.97
C ASP A 71 2.86 4.45 -11.69
N TRP A 72 2.59 5.20 -10.62
CA TRP A 72 2.13 4.68 -9.34
C TRP A 72 0.79 3.93 -9.43
N ARG A 73 -0.06 4.29 -10.41
CA ARG A 73 -1.37 3.64 -10.62
C ARG A 73 -1.24 2.17 -10.97
N TYR A 74 -0.07 1.71 -11.42
CA TYR A 74 0.18 0.29 -11.62
C TYR A 74 -0.03 -0.52 -10.33
N LEU A 75 0.10 0.09 -9.15
CA LEU A 75 -0.26 -0.55 -7.87
C LEU A 75 -1.72 -1.01 -7.82
N ALA A 76 -2.63 -0.30 -8.50
CA ALA A 76 -4.05 -0.62 -8.56
C ALA A 76 -4.45 -1.35 -9.87
N TYR A 77 -3.56 -1.42 -10.86
CA TYR A 77 -3.84 -2.07 -12.16
C TYR A 77 -3.16 -3.42 -12.33
N HIS A 78 -1.96 -3.62 -11.77
CA HIS A 78 -1.18 -4.83 -11.96
C HIS A 78 -1.67 -5.93 -11.01
N LEU A 79 -2.44 -6.86 -11.55
CA LEU A 79 -3.06 -7.91 -10.75
C LEU A 79 -2.05 -9.02 -10.42
N GLY A 80 -1.54 -9.01 -9.19
CA GLY A 80 -0.68 -10.08 -8.66
C GLY A 80 0.76 -10.11 -9.20
N GLY A 81 1.17 -9.08 -9.95
CA GLY A 81 2.53 -8.99 -10.47
C GLY A 81 3.56 -8.43 -9.49
N GLU A 82 4.83 -8.63 -9.84
CA GLU A 82 5.95 -8.10 -9.08
C GLU A 82 6.17 -6.62 -9.44
N LEU A 83 5.78 -5.72 -8.52
CA LEU A 83 5.98 -4.28 -8.68
C LEU A 83 7.04 -3.71 -7.75
N VAL A 84 7.15 -4.26 -6.54
CA VAL A 84 8.02 -3.70 -5.50
C VAL A 84 9.46 -4.15 -5.74
N THR A 85 10.39 -3.19 -5.82
CA THR A 85 11.83 -3.48 -5.99
C THR A 85 12.66 -3.17 -4.76
N THR A 86 12.23 -2.21 -3.94
CA THR A 86 12.91 -1.86 -2.70
C THR A 86 11.90 -1.43 -1.66
N VAL A 87 12.11 -1.88 -0.43
CA VAL A 87 11.39 -1.40 0.76
C VAL A 87 12.39 -0.70 1.66
N VAL A 88 12.10 0.55 2.01
CA VAL A 88 12.85 1.35 2.98
C VAL A 88 12.01 1.44 4.25
N LYS A 89 12.64 1.20 5.41
CA LYS A 89 12.01 1.31 6.72
C LYS A 89 12.88 2.16 7.62
N GLY A 90 12.36 3.26 8.16
CA GLY A 90 13.12 4.16 9.01
C GLY A 90 14.39 4.74 8.36
N GLY A 91 14.43 4.85 7.02
CA GLY A 91 15.58 5.33 6.27
C GLY A 91 16.59 4.26 5.86
N GLU A 92 16.40 3.00 6.27
CA GLU A 92 17.27 1.89 5.91
C GLU A 92 16.61 0.96 4.89
N ILE A 93 17.39 0.34 4.00
CA ILE A 93 16.89 -0.66 3.06
C ILE A 93 16.56 -1.94 3.84
N ALA A 94 15.27 -2.22 4.00
CA ALA A 94 14.77 -3.41 4.67
C ALA A 94 14.67 -4.62 3.73
N TRP A 95 14.44 -4.36 2.44
CA TRP A 95 14.37 -5.39 1.40
C TRP A 95 14.71 -4.80 0.03
N ARG A 96 15.37 -5.59 -0.80
CA ARG A 96 15.65 -5.26 -2.20
C ARG A 96 15.66 -6.56 -3.02
N ARG A 97 15.09 -6.49 -4.22
CA ARG A 97 15.20 -7.56 -5.23
C ARG A 97 16.58 -7.58 -5.87
#